data_AF-A0A9J6F1G7-F1
#
_entry.id   AF-A0A9J6F1G7-F1
#
_cell.length_a   1.000
_cell.length_b   1.000
_cell.length_c   1.000
_cell.angle_alpha   90.00
_cell.angle_beta   90.00
_cell.angle_gamma   90.00
#
_symmetry.space_group_name_H-M   'P 1'
#
loop_
_entity.id
_entity.type
_entity.pdbx_description
1 polymer ?
#
loop_
_entity_poly.entity_id
_entity_poly.type
_entity_poly.pdbx_seq_one_letter_code
_entity_poly.pdbx_strand_id
1 'polypeptide(L)'
;MRRYKVIEAPDKGVQMVLDARERRVCSGGRWRCGNGVEAMCLRVVRHSVSHFSECVYWDISCSYEDRDHALRSMEYVMHNKEGKRAASILLFSDVTNCSELRQLVLSGCLQVCLIRASLVADIFQVQCAVAKALANHSSGHMKTRSLLSEILYVLGPSGSIGDSLRQMGAQDADTTIVVVRLDDPGDCFLKTLTERIKGRQLPLDSIPQFTDTGALTKMFKVTEKELTVGTLLDAVVTRIALKNTV
;
A
#
# COMPACT_ATOMS: atom_id res chain seq x y z
N MET A 1 18.75 -2.91 -5.06
CA MET A 1 17.73 -3.91 -5.43
C MET A 1 17.11 -4.51 -4.16
N ARG A 2 15.99 -3.93 -3.66
CA ARG A 2 15.19 -4.55 -2.58
C ARG A 2 14.00 -5.26 -3.24
N ARG A 3 13.75 -6.54 -2.96
CA ARG A 3 12.46 -7.18 -3.31
C ARG A 3 11.68 -7.31 -2.02
N TYR A 4 10.40 -6.99 -2.03
CA TYR A 4 9.55 -7.20 -0.88
C TYR A 4 8.62 -8.36 -1.20
N LYS A 5 8.63 -9.42 -0.39
CA LYS A 5 7.73 -10.55 -0.57
C LYS A 5 6.66 -10.48 0.50
N VAL A 6 5.41 -10.28 0.08
CA VAL A 6 4.26 -10.35 0.96
C VAL A 6 3.80 -11.80 0.98
N ILE A 7 3.91 -12.45 2.15
CA ILE A 7 3.46 -13.82 2.35
C ILE A 7 2.25 -13.77 3.29
N GLU A 8 1.15 -14.36 2.84
CA GLU A 8 -0.08 -14.52 3.61
C GLU A 8 -0.17 -15.97 4.06
N ALA A 9 -0.15 -16.19 5.38
CA ALA A 9 -0.36 -17.52 5.95
C ALA A 9 -1.87 -17.78 6.12
N PRO A 10 -2.42 -18.87 5.55
CA PRO A 10 -3.87 -19.10 5.48
C PRO A 10 -4.56 -19.16 6.85
N ASP A 11 -3.84 -19.56 7.91
CA ASP A 11 -4.50 -19.93 9.17
C ASP A 11 -4.44 -18.84 10.26
N LYS A 12 -3.76 -17.70 10.03
CA LYS A 12 -3.53 -16.68 11.07
C LYS A 12 -3.62 -15.22 10.63
N GLY A 13 -4.01 -14.92 9.39
CA GLY A 13 -4.13 -13.53 8.92
C GLY A 13 -2.84 -12.70 9.04
N VAL A 14 -1.67 -13.35 9.14
CA VAL A 14 -0.38 -12.67 9.26
C VAL A 14 0.12 -12.33 7.86
N GLN A 15 0.19 -11.04 7.56
CA GLN A 15 0.84 -10.52 6.37
C GLN A 15 2.27 -10.12 6.74
N MET A 16 3.25 -10.86 6.23
CA MET A 16 4.66 -10.55 6.44
C MET A 16 5.18 -9.72 5.27
N VAL A 17 5.76 -8.55 5.52
CA VAL A 17 6.58 -7.81 4.55
C VAL A 17 8.03 -8.21 4.79
N LEU A 18 8.55 -9.13 3.97
CA LEU A 18 9.96 -9.52 4.04
C LEU A 18 10.79 -8.60 3.14
N ASP A 19 11.78 -7.89 3.70
CA ASP A 19 12.89 -7.35 2.92
C ASP A 19 13.72 -8.52 2.40
N ALA A 20 13.72 -8.75 1.09
CA ALA A 20 14.51 -9.80 0.45
C ALA A 20 15.98 -9.41 0.36
N ARG A 21 16.61 -9.16 1.50
CA ARG A 21 18.02 -9.48 1.69
C ARG A 21 18.15 -10.95 2.02
N GLU A 22 17.90 -11.80 1.03
CA GLU A 22 18.57 -13.10 0.84
C GLU A 22 17.89 -13.86 -0.32
N ARG A 23 18.59 -13.95 -1.45
CA ARG A 23 18.30 -15.00 -2.43
C ARG A 23 18.86 -16.30 -1.85
N ARG A 24 18.00 -17.19 -1.36
CA ARG A 24 18.31 -18.62 -1.34
C ARG A 24 17.07 -19.46 -1.59
N VAL A 25 17.11 -20.17 -2.70
CA VAL A 25 16.35 -21.39 -2.96
C VAL A 25 17.15 -22.51 -2.29
N CYS A 26 16.53 -23.29 -1.40
CA CYS A 26 17.03 -24.61 -1.04
C CYS A 26 16.08 -25.65 -1.62
N SER A 27 16.59 -26.52 -2.48
CA SER A 27 16.04 -27.86 -2.61
C SER A 27 17.12 -28.86 -2.23
N GLY A 28 16.70 -30.06 -1.87
CA GLY A 28 17.55 -31.22 -1.78
C GLY A 28 18.36 -31.39 -0.48
N GLY A 29 18.48 -32.60 0.07
CA GLY A 29 18.84 -33.71 -0.83
C GLY A 29 19.69 -33.19 -2.00
N ARG A 30 20.74 -32.40 -1.68
CA ARG A 30 21.49 -31.43 -2.52
C ARG A 30 20.81 -30.06 -2.86
N TRP A 31 21.21 -28.96 -2.20
CA TRP A 31 21.67 -27.68 -2.80
C TRP A 31 22.62 -26.91 -1.86
N ARG A 32 23.60 -26.19 -2.44
CA ARG A 32 24.68 -25.45 -1.74
C ARG A 32 24.24 -24.04 -1.31
N CYS A 33 24.74 -23.63 -0.15
CA CYS A 33 24.68 -22.26 0.36
C CYS A 33 25.95 -21.48 -0.01
N GLY A 34 25.83 -20.48 -0.88
CA GLY A 34 26.89 -19.50 -1.11
C GLY A 34 26.89 -18.44 -0.01
N ASN A 35 27.71 -18.66 1.01
CA ASN A 35 28.14 -17.74 2.07
C ASN A 35 27.13 -17.49 3.19
N GLY A 36 27.51 -17.90 4.41
CA GLY A 36 26.70 -17.82 5.62
C GLY A 36 26.47 -16.39 6.07
N VAL A 37 25.20 -16.02 6.19
CA VAL A 37 24.76 -14.80 6.88
C VAL A 37 23.47 -15.15 7.61
N GLU A 38 23.39 -14.84 8.90
CA GLU A 38 22.18 -14.97 9.71
C GLU A 38 21.16 -13.90 9.29
N ALA A 39 19.93 -14.32 8.97
CA ALA A 39 18.82 -13.40 8.74
C ALA A 39 18.24 -12.93 10.08
N MET A 40 18.18 -11.62 10.28
CA MET A 40 17.48 -11.01 11.41
C MET A 40 15.97 -11.09 11.16
N CYS A 41 15.40 -12.22 11.55
CA CYS A 41 13.98 -12.38 11.80
C CYS A 41 13.60 -11.44 12.95
N LEU A 42 12.62 -10.54 12.75
CA LEU A 42 11.89 -9.94 13.86
C LEU A 42 11.12 -11.09 14.53
N ARG A 43 11.80 -11.68 15.51
CA ARG A 43 11.43 -12.85 16.30
C ARG A 43 10.05 -12.65 16.93
N VAL A 44 8.99 -13.17 16.32
CA VAL A 44 7.85 -13.67 17.09
C VAL A 44 8.18 -15.11 17.46
N VAL A 45 8.24 -15.34 18.76
CA VAL A 45 8.64 -16.58 19.41
C VAL A 45 7.77 -17.76 18.93
N ARG A 46 8.45 -18.88 18.65
CA ARG A 46 7.94 -20.20 18.23
C ARG A 46 6.59 -20.59 18.87
N HIS A 47 5.71 -21.23 18.10
CA HIS A 47 5.35 -22.65 18.30
C HIS A 47 4.73 -23.29 17.04
N SER A 48 5.17 -24.52 16.81
CA SER A 48 4.86 -25.48 15.74
C SER A 48 3.42 -25.50 15.24
N VAL A 49 3.19 -25.38 13.93
CA VAL A 49 2.11 -26.12 13.25
C VAL A 49 2.54 -26.45 11.81
N SER A 50 2.65 -27.75 11.54
CA SER A 50 2.75 -28.35 10.21
C SER A 50 1.37 -28.38 9.56
N HIS A 51 1.17 -27.60 8.50
CA HIS A 51 0.29 -27.79 7.33
C HIS A 51 0.16 -26.42 6.63
N PHE A 52 0.71 -26.27 5.43
CA PHE A 52 0.59 -25.05 4.61
C PHE A 52 0.05 -25.48 3.25
N SER A 53 -1.26 -25.37 3.06
CA SER A 53 -1.91 -25.41 1.76
C SER A 53 -2.73 -24.14 1.61
N GLU A 54 -2.50 -23.41 0.51
CA GLU A 54 -3.20 -22.19 0.06
C GLU A 54 -2.76 -20.84 0.68
N CYS A 55 -1.54 -20.40 0.35
CA CYS A 55 -1.15 -18.98 0.50
C CYS A 55 -1.73 -18.14 -0.65
N VAL A 56 -2.49 -17.09 -0.33
CA VAL A 56 -2.90 -16.07 -1.31
C VAL A 56 -1.71 -15.15 -1.61
N TYR A 57 -0.83 -15.60 -2.51
CA TYR A 57 0.33 -14.84 -2.98
C TYR A 57 -0.10 -13.63 -3.84
N TRP A 58 -0.09 -12.42 -3.29
CA TRP A 58 0.02 -11.21 -4.11
C TRP A 58 1.52 -10.99 -4.37
N ASP A 59 1.97 -11.45 -5.52
CA ASP A 59 3.38 -11.33 -5.89
C ASP A 59 3.66 -9.85 -6.23
N ILE A 60 4.07 -9.06 -5.24
CA ILE A 60 4.66 -7.73 -5.44
C ILE A 60 6.09 -7.93 -5.98
N SER A 61 6.21 -8.66 -7.09
CA SER A 61 7.43 -8.87 -7.85
C SER A 61 7.70 -7.64 -8.71
N CYS A 62 7.91 -6.48 -8.08
CA CYS A 62 8.41 -5.31 -8.80
C CYS A 62 9.95 -5.35 -8.79
N SER A 63 10.54 -5.74 -9.92
CA SER A 63 11.97 -5.61 -10.17
C SER A 63 12.40 -4.17 -9.89
N TYR A 64 13.58 -3.95 -9.27
CA TYR A 64 14.04 -2.59 -8.95
C TYR A 64 14.28 -1.74 -10.20
N GLU A 65 14.63 -2.36 -11.34
CA GLU A 65 14.75 -1.70 -12.65
C GLU A 65 13.37 -1.35 -13.27
N ASP A 66 12.31 -2.11 -12.97
CA ASP A 66 10.93 -1.77 -13.34
C ASP A 66 10.34 -0.67 -12.43
N ARG A 67 10.80 -0.58 -11.16
CA ARG A 67 10.41 0.50 -10.24
C ARG A 67 10.82 1.88 -10.74
N ASP A 68 12.05 2.06 -11.21
CA ASP A 68 12.51 3.39 -11.64
C ASP A 68 11.78 3.88 -12.91
N HIS A 69 11.34 2.98 -13.78
CA HIS A 69 10.52 3.33 -14.95
C HIS A 69 9.04 3.58 -14.59
N ALA A 70 8.50 2.80 -13.63
CA ALA A 70 7.14 2.97 -13.13
C ALA A 70 6.98 4.21 -12.22
N LEU A 71 8.03 4.63 -11.51
CA LEU A 71 8.03 5.83 -10.66
C LEU A 71 8.03 7.13 -11.48
N ARG A 72 8.67 7.12 -12.66
CA ARG A 72 8.56 8.20 -13.66
C ARG A 72 7.25 8.18 -14.45
N SER A 73 6.44 7.15 -14.25
CA SER A 73 5.16 7.03 -14.92
C SER A 73 4.10 7.85 -14.18
N MET A 74 3.17 8.42 -14.94
CA MET A 74 2.05 9.20 -14.41
C MET A 74 0.99 8.33 -13.70
N GLU A 75 1.08 7.01 -13.87
CA GLU A 75 0.17 6.02 -13.32
C GLU A 75 0.95 4.75 -12.96
N TYR A 76 0.66 4.18 -11.80
CA TYR A 76 1.13 2.85 -11.40
C TYR A 76 -0.04 1.88 -11.40
N VAL A 77 0.08 0.80 -12.17
CA VAL A 77 -0.97 -0.20 -12.31
C VAL A 77 -0.60 -1.45 -11.52
N MET A 78 -1.49 -1.87 -10.62
CA MET A 78 -1.41 -3.13 -9.91
C MET A 78 -2.16 -4.19 -10.72
N HIS A 79 -1.55 -5.35 -10.90
CA HIS A 79 -2.16 -6.50 -11.58
C HIS A 79 -2.51 -7.59 -10.57
N ASN A 80 -3.56 -8.35 -10.85
CA ASN A 80 -3.90 -9.56 -10.10
C ASN A 80 -3.13 -10.79 -10.60
N LYS A 81 -3.36 -11.93 -9.95
CA LYS A 81 -2.76 -13.22 -10.32
C LYS A 81 -3.07 -13.66 -11.76
N GLU A 82 -4.18 -13.18 -12.32
CA GLU A 82 -4.60 -13.46 -13.70
C GLU A 82 -3.99 -12.47 -14.71
N GLY A 83 -3.16 -11.54 -14.26
CA GLY A 83 -2.56 -10.49 -15.09
C GLY A 83 -3.51 -9.32 -15.42
N LYS A 84 -4.77 -9.36 -14.95
CA LYS A 84 -5.73 -8.27 -15.13
C LYS A 84 -5.40 -7.10 -14.20
N ARG A 85 -5.77 -5.88 -14.58
CA ARG A 85 -5.59 -4.72 -13.71
C ARG A 85 -6.50 -4.90 -12.48
N ALA A 86 -5.97 -4.60 -11.32
CA ALA A 86 -6.67 -4.69 -10.04
C ALA A 86 -6.90 -3.30 -9.43
N ALA A 87 -5.88 -2.44 -9.53
CA ALA A 87 -5.95 -1.07 -9.08
C ALA A 87 -4.98 -0.20 -9.88
N SER A 88 -5.22 1.10 -9.91
CA SER A 88 -4.32 2.10 -10.49
C SER A 88 -4.14 3.25 -9.50
N ILE A 89 -2.90 3.74 -9.38
CA ILE A 89 -2.50 4.81 -8.47
C ILE A 89 -2.00 5.98 -9.30
N LEU A 90 -2.53 7.17 -9.04
CA LEU A 90 -2.19 8.41 -9.74
C LEU A 90 -1.91 9.53 -8.72
N LEU A 91 -1.06 10.49 -9.08
CA LEU A 91 -0.78 11.69 -8.28
C LEU A 91 -1.23 12.94 -9.03
N PHE A 92 -1.90 13.84 -8.32
CA PHE A 92 -2.30 15.16 -8.84
C PHE A 92 -1.83 16.26 -7.89
N SER A 93 -1.26 17.33 -8.45
CA SER A 93 -0.96 18.58 -7.76
C SER A 93 -1.84 19.72 -8.28
N ASP A 94 -1.80 20.85 -7.59
CA ASP A 94 -2.49 22.08 -8.00
C ASP A 94 -4.00 21.86 -8.21
N VAL A 95 -4.59 20.96 -7.43
CA VAL A 95 -6.00 20.59 -7.50
C VAL A 95 -6.86 21.69 -6.87
N THR A 96 -7.80 22.20 -7.66
CA THR A 96 -8.67 23.33 -7.26
C THR A 96 -10.07 22.89 -6.83
N ASN A 97 -10.50 21.68 -7.20
CA ASN A 97 -11.85 21.17 -6.95
C ASN A 97 -11.91 19.98 -5.98
N CYS A 98 -11.00 19.92 -5.00
CA CYS A 98 -10.95 18.80 -4.05
C CYS A 98 -12.27 18.61 -3.27
N SER A 99 -12.91 19.71 -2.85
CA SER A 99 -14.23 19.68 -2.19
C SER A 99 -15.31 19.02 -3.06
N GLU A 100 -15.37 19.37 -4.35
CA GLU A 100 -16.30 18.79 -5.33
C GLU A 100 -16.02 17.29 -5.52
N LEU A 101 -14.75 16.91 -5.70
CA LEU A 101 -14.32 15.52 -5.84
C LEU A 101 -14.73 14.68 -4.63
N ARG A 102 -14.52 15.20 -3.42
CA ARG A 102 -14.91 14.52 -2.18
C ARG A 102 -16.42 14.34 -2.10
N GLN A 103 -17.21 15.33 -2.48
CA GLN A 103 -18.67 15.19 -2.54
C GLN A 103 -19.10 14.12 -3.55
N LEU A 104 -18.48 14.06 -4.73
CA LEU A 104 -18.77 13.03 -5.74
C LEU A 104 -18.41 11.61 -5.27
N VAL A 105 -17.34 11.46 -4.49
CA VAL A 105 -16.99 10.18 -3.86
C VAL A 105 -18.01 9.78 -2.80
N LEU A 106 -18.41 10.72 -1.95
CA LEU A 106 -19.40 10.47 -0.89
C LEU A 106 -20.80 10.17 -1.45
N SER A 107 -21.17 10.79 -2.58
CA SER A 107 -22.43 10.49 -3.28
C SER A 107 -22.40 9.19 -4.07
N GLY A 108 -21.23 8.55 -4.20
CA GLY A 108 -21.02 7.34 -5.00
C GLY A 108 -20.97 7.58 -6.51
N CYS A 109 -21.05 8.84 -6.97
CA CYS A 109 -20.91 9.19 -8.38
C CYS A 109 -19.47 8.99 -8.90
N LEU A 110 -18.49 8.99 -8.00
CA LEU A 110 -17.09 8.76 -8.32
C LEU A 110 -16.52 7.62 -7.45
N GLN A 111 -16.21 6.47 -8.07
CA GLN A 111 -15.69 5.29 -7.39
C GLN A 111 -14.16 5.30 -7.31
N VAL A 112 -13.62 6.26 -6.55
CA VAL A 112 -12.17 6.36 -6.28
C VAL A 112 -11.90 6.62 -4.81
N CYS A 113 -10.70 6.27 -4.38
CA CYS A 113 -10.17 6.58 -3.07
C CYS A 113 -9.24 7.79 -3.19
N LEU A 114 -9.63 8.89 -2.54
CA LEU A 114 -8.86 10.13 -2.49
C LEU A 114 -8.03 10.15 -1.21
N ILE A 115 -6.70 10.13 -1.36
CA ILE A 115 -5.73 10.09 -0.26
C ILE A 115 -4.99 11.42 -0.19
N ARG A 116 -4.76 11.92 1.02
CA ARG A 116 -3.94 13.11 1.24
C ARG A 116 -2.47 12.80 0.97
N ALA A 117 -1.87 13.45 -0.02
CA ALA A 117 -0.48 13.21 -0.41
C ALA A 117 0.53 13.56 0.71
N SER A 118 0.22 14.54 1.56
CA SER A 118 1.11 14.96 2.65
C SER A 118 1.35 13.89 3.73
N LEU A 119 0.50 12.87 3.78
CA LEU A 119 0.63 11.74 4.71
C LEU A 119 1.06 10.43 4.02
N VAL A 120 1.65 10.54 2.84
CA VAL A 120 2.20 9.42 2.09
C VAL A 120 3.70 9.67 1.89
N ALA A 121 4.55 8.79 2.43
CA ALA A 121 6.01 8.92 2.28
C ALA A 121 6.53 8.45 0.92
N ASP A 122 5.91 7.40 0.38
CA ASP A 122 6.30 6.77 -0.87
C ASP A 122 5.09 6.02 -1.45
N ILE A 123 5.07 5.80 -2.77
CA ILE A 123 4.02 5.01 -3.41
C ILE A 123 3.90 3.60 -2.81
N PHE A 124 5.01 3.03 -2.34
CA PHE A 124 5.05 1.71 -1.73
C PHE A 124 4.14 1.62 -0.50
N GLN A 125 3.98 2.71 0.27
CA GLN A 125 3.01 2.79 1.36
C GLN A 125 1.58 2.52 0.87
N VAL A 126 1.20 3.14 -0.26
CA VAL A 126 -0.13 2.99 -0.86
C VAL A 126 -0.28 1.60 -1.47
N GLN A 127 0.73 1.08 -2.16
CA GLN A 127 0.74 -0.27 -2.71
C GLN A 127 0.51 -1.34 -1.63
N CYS A 128 1.21 -1.24 -0.50
CA CYS A 128 1.02 -2.14 0.63
C CYS A 128 -0.41 -2.08 1.18
N ALA A 129 -0.98 -0.88 1.31
CA ALA A 129 -2.34 -0.74 1.81
C ALA A 129 -3.39 -1.28 0.83
N VAL A 130 -3.22 -1.07 -0.47
CA VAL A 130 -4.11 -1.63 -1.50
C VAL A 130 -4.03 -3.14 -1.53
N ALA A 131 -2.82 -3.70 -1.52
CA ALA A 131 -2.64 -5.16 -1.49
C ALA A 131 -3.28 -5.78 -0.24
N LYS A 132 -3.09 -5.17 0.92
CA LYS A 132 -3.70 -5.63 2.17
C LYS A 132 -5.23 -5.49 2.15
N ALA A 133 -5.77 -4.39 1.63
CA ALA A 133 -7.21 -4.21 1.51
C ALA A 133 -7.84 -5.23 0.55
N LEU A 134 -7.18 -5.52 -0.58
CA LEU A 134 -7.59 -6.58 -1.52
C LEU A 134 -7.58 -7.96 -0.87
N ALA A 135 -6.54 -8.25 -0.07
CA ALA A 135 -6.45 -9.51 0.67
C ALA A 135 -7.55 -9.64 1.74
N ASN A 136 -7.81 -8.57 2.50
CA ASN A 136 -8.94 -8.51 3.45
C ASN A 136 -10.29 -8.70 2.74
N HIS A 137 -10.44 -8.17 1.54
CA HIS A 137 -11.64 -8.35 0.72
C HIS A 137 -11.81 -9.81 0.28
N SER A 138 -10.76 -10.43 -0.26
CA SER A 138 -10.82 -11.83 -0.70
C SER A 138 -11.03 -12.82 0.44
N SER A 139 -10.56 -12.50 1.65
CA SER A 139 -10.72 -13.35 2.83
C SER A 139 -11.99 -13.07 3.64
N GLY A 140 -12.78 -12.04 3.29
CA GLY A 140 -13.98 -11.65 4.01
C GLY A 140 -13.74 -10.95 5.36
N HIS A 141 -12.52 -10.48 5.63
CA HIS A 141 -12.14 -9.84 6.90
C HIS A 141 -12.11 -8.30 6.86
N MET A 142 -12.74 -7.69 5.85
CA MET A 142 -12.85 -6.21 5.79
C MET A 142 -13.54 -5.66 7.04
N LYS A 143 -13.02 -4.55 7.55
CA LYS A 143 -13.66 -3.82 8.65
C LYS A 143 -14.65 -2.78 8.15
N THR A 144 -14.46 -2.31 6.92
CA THR A 144 -15.28 -1.29 6.29
C THR A 144 -16.30 -1.87 5.31
N ARG A 145 -17.21 -1.02 4.81
CA ARG A 145 -18.30 -1.43 3.91
C ARG A 145 -17.90 -1.51 2.44
N SER A 146 -16.81 -0.87 2.04
CA SER A 146 -16.31 -0.87 0.66
C SER A 146 -14.80 -1.00 0.61
N LEU A 147 -14.28 -1.62 -0.45
CA LEU A 147 -12.85 -1.81 -0.65
C LEU A 147 -12.08 -0.47 -0.73
N LEU A 148 -12.69 0.58 -1.29
CA LEU A 148 -12.09 1.93 -1.31
C LEU A 148 -11.93 2.51 0.09
N SER A 149 -12.95 2.36 0.95
CA SER A 149 -12.85 2.78 2.36
C SER A 149 -11.90 1.90 3.16
N GLU A 150 -11.76 0.62 2.80
CA GLU A 150 -10.82 -0.31 3.42
C GLU A 150 -9.38 0.13 3.16
N ILE A 151 -9.07 0.64 1.96
CA ILE A 151 -7.74 1.19 1.65
C ILE A 151 -7.39 2.35 2.58
N LEU A 152 -8.28 3.33 2.77
CA LEU A 152 -8.07 4.45 3.70
C LEU A 152 -7.94 3.97 5.14
N TYR A 153 -8.78 3.01 5.51
CA TYR A 153 -8.71 2.41 6.83
C TYR A 153 -7.35 1.75 7.04
N VAL A 154 -6.91 0.87 6.15
CA VAL A 154 -5.63 0.16 6.23
C VAL A 154 -4.43 1.13 6.24
N LEU A 155 -4.50 2.22 5.48
CA LEU A 155 -3.47 3.26 5.45
C LEU A 155 -3.26 3.95 6.80
N GLY A 156 -4.33 4.18 7.57
CA GLY A 156 -4.24 4.90 8.84
C GLY A 156 -3.66 4.03 9.97
N PRO A 157 -2.95 4.60 10.95
CA PRO A 157 -2.48 3.83 12.12
C PRO A 157 -3.57 3.60 13.18
N SER A 158 -4.71 4.31 13.13
CA SER A 158 -5.78 4.22 14.13
C SER A 158 -6.64 2.96 13.96
N GLY A 159 -7.10 2.35 15.06
CA GLY A 159 -8.09 1.27 15.02
C GLY A 159 -9.50 1.74 14.63
N SER A 160 -9.77 3.04 14.77
CA SER A 160 -11.05 3.67 14.44
C SER A 160 -11.18 3.88 12.92
N ILE A 161 -12.30 3.41 12.36
CA ILE A 161 -12.62 3.57 10.94
C ILE A 161 -12.76 5.06 10.61
N GLY A 162 -13.61 5.78 11.37
CA GLY A 162 -13.87 7.20 11.12
C GLY A 162 -12.61 8.07 11.18
N ASP A 163 -11.73 7.80 12.16
CA ASP A 163 -10.48 8.56 12.29
C ASP A 163 -9.53 8.26 11.14
N SER A 164 -9.40 7.01 10.72
CA SER A 164 -8.50 6.63 9.62
C SER A 164 -8.96 7.26 8.31
N LEU A 165 -10.26 7.24 8.02
CA LEU A 165 -10.84 7.87 6.82
C LEU A 165 -10.66 9.40 6.84
N ARG A 166 -10.88 10.05 7.98
CA ARG A 166 -10.70 11.50 8.12
C ARG A 166 -9.22 11.90 8.03
N GLN A 167 -8.33 11.14 8.64
CA GLN A 167 -6.90 11.45 8.65
C GLN A 167 -6.24 11.16 7.31
N MET A 168 -6.50 10.02 6.68
CA MET A 168 -5.85 9.62 5.43
C MET A 168 -6.56 10.15 4.18
N GLY A 169 -7.87 10.38 4.25
CA GLY A 169 -8.65 10.87 3.13
C GLY A 169 -8.34 12.34 2.79
N ALA A 170 -8.41 12.68 1.51
CA ALA A 170 -8.27 14.06 1.06
C ALA A 170 -9.34 14.97 1.70
N GLN A 171 -8.94 16.17 2.08
CA GLN A 171 -9.77 17.24 2.64
C GLN A 171 -10.00 18.32 1.61
N ASP A 172 -11.01 19.15 1.85
CA ASP A 172 -11.46 20.18 0.90
C ASP A 172 -10.38 21.19 0.54
N ALA A 173 -9.43 21.43 1.45
CA ALA A 173 -8.31 22.34 1.27
C ALA A 173 -7.04 21.68 0.70
N ASP A 174 -7.02 20.35 0.52
CA ASP A 174 -5.85 19.65 -0.01
C ASP A 174 -5.68 19.96 -1.50
N THR A 175 -4.52 20.48 -1.88
CA THR A 175 -4.16 20.82 -3.27
C THR A 175 -3.39 19.70 -3.98
N THR A 176 -2.85 18.75 -3.20
CA THR A 176 -2.11 17.60 -3.72
C THR A 176 -2.73 16.32 -3.16
N ILE A 177 -3.16 15.45 -4.07
CA ILE A 177 -3.91 14.23 -3.73
C ILE A 177 -3.34 13.03 -4.48
N VAL A 178 -3.32 11.89 -3.80
CA VAL A 178 -3.08 10.58 -4.42
C VAL A 178 -4.44 9.94 -4.65
N VAL A 179 -4.67 9.45 -5.86
CA VAL A 179 -5.93 8.82 -6.25
C VAL A 179 -5.67 7.34 -6.48
N VAL A 180 -6.42 6.50 -5.78
CA VAL A 180 -6.47 5.06 -6.04
C VAL A 180 -7.81 4.72 -6.67
N ARG A 181 -7.76 4.15 -7.86
CA ARG A 181 -8.90 3.56 -8.54
C ARG A 181 -8.79 2.04 -8.47
N LEU A 182 -9.90 1.37 -8.22
CA LEU A 182 -10.01 -0.08 -8.40
C LEU A 182 -10.47 -0.35 -9.84
N ASP A 183 -9.94 -1.40 -10.46
CA ASP A 183 -10.39 -1.76 -11.79
C ASP A 183 -11.78 -2.41 -11.71
N ASP A 184 -12.67 -1.95 -12.58
CA ASP A 184 -14.03 -2.46 -12.73
C ASP A 184 -14.23 -2.74 -14.22
N PRO A 185 -14.65 -3.95 -14.64
CA PRO A 185 -14.77 -4.38 -16.03
C PRO A 185 -15.59 -3.46 -16.97
N GLY A 186 -16.28 -2.45 -16.47
CA GLY A 186 -16.98 -1.43 -17.28
C GLY A 186 -16.11 -0.32 -17.89
N ASP A 187 -14.82 -0.27 -17.55
CA ASP A 187 -13.69 0.57 -18.05
C ASP A 187 -13.93 1.85 -18.89
N CYS A 188 -14.96 2.64 -18.58
CA CYS A 188 -15.21 3.97 -19.15
C CYS A 188 -14.65 5.13 -18.29
N PHE A 189 -13.97 4.82 -17.18
CA PHE A 189 -13.74 5.80 -16.11
C PHE A 189 -12.38 6.51 -16.13
N LEU A 190 -11.33 6.04 -16.82
CA LEU A 190 -10.01 6.72 -16.77
C LEU A 190 -10.06 8.12 -17.38
N LYS A 191 -10.62 8.23 -18.60
CA LYS A 191 -10.81 9.54 -19.26
C LYS A 191 -11.71 10.43 -18.42
N THR A 192 -12.82 9.86 -17.94
CA THR A 192 -13.79 10.53 -17.08
C THR A 192 -13.18 11.03 -15.76
N LEU A 193 -12.19 10.34 -15.19
CA LEU A 193 -11.54 10.73 -13.94
C LEU A 193 -10.60 11.92 -14.13
N THR A 194 -9.70 11.84 -15.10
CA THR A 194 -8.74 12.93 -15.38
C THR A 194 -9.47 14.20 -15.82
N GLU A 195 -10.58 14.09 -16.56
CA GLU A 195 -11.42 15.22 -16.94
C GLU A 195 -12.14 15.88 -15.73
N ARG A 196 -12.44 15.11 -14.69
CA ARG A 196 -13.11 15.62 -13.48
C ARG A 196 -12.16 16.29 -12.49
N ILE A 197 -10.88 15.93 -12.50
CA ILE A 197 -9.88 16.50 -11.58
C ILE A 197 -9.28 17.76 -12.21
N LYS A 198 -9.59 18.93 -11.63
CA LYS A 198 -9.04 20.22 -12.07
C LYS A 198 -7.69 20.45 -11.40
N GLY A 199 -6.65 19.80 -11.93
CA GLY A 199 -5.27 19.91 -11.47
C GLY A 199 -4.28 19.33 -12.48
N ARG A 200 -3.01 19.23 -12.08
CA ARG A 200 -1.94 18.69 -12.91
C ARG A 200 -1.55 17.29 -12.43
N GLN A 201 -1.59 16.32 -13.33
CA GLN A 201 -1.05 14.99 -13.05
C GLN A 201 0.48 15.04 -12.96
N LEU A 202 1.04 14.39 -11.94
CA LEU A 202 2.48 14.32 -11.71
C LEU A 202 2.97 12.86 -11.70
N PRO A 203 4.26 12.62 -11.98
CA PRO A 203 4.87 11.32 -11.77
C PRO A 203 4.90 10.95 -10.29
N LEU A 204 4.84 9.66 -10.00
CA LEU A 204 4.70 9.15 -8.63
C LEU A 204 5.99 9.28 -7.82
N ASP A 205 7.14 9.45 -8.48
CA ASP A 205 8.43 9.81 -7.86
C ASP A 205 8.40 11.16 -7.10
N SER A 206 7.39 11.99 -7.38
CA SER A 206 7.27 13.33 -6.82
C SER A 206 6.54 13.35 -5.48
N ILE A 207 5.95 12.22 -5.05
CA ILE A 207 5.25 12.08 -3.76
C ILE A 207 6.09 12.61 -2.57
N PRO A 208 7.39 12.24 -2.42
CA PRO A 208 8.20 12.67 -1.28
C PRO A 208 8.35 14.20 -1.14
N GLN A 209 8.13 14.96 -2.22
CA GLN A 209 8.21 16.42 -2.23
C GLN A 209 7.04 17.07 -1.48
N PHE A 210 5.91 16.36 -1.37
CA PHE A 210 4.69 16.85 -0.74
C PHE A 210 4.47 16.26 0.66
N THR A 211 5.27 15.27 1.06
CA THR A 211 5.16 14.59 2.34
C THR A 211 5.54 15.51 3.50
N ASP A 212 4.65 15.64 4.50
CA ASP A 212 5.00 16.19 5.80
C ASP A 212 5.53 15.06 6.69
N THR A 213 6.86 14.90 6.69
CA THR A 213 7.52 13.85 7.48
C THR A 213 7.31 14.05 8.99
N GLY A 214 7.13 15.27 9.47
CA GLY A 214 6.88 15.57 10.88
C GLY A 214 5.49 15.12 11.31
N ALA A 215 4.47 15.48 10.54
CA ALA A 215 3.10 15.01 10.76
C ALA A 215 3.00 13.49 10.63
N LEU A 216 3.68 12.89 9.64
CA LEU A 216 3.68 11.45 9.42
C LEU A 216 4.33 10.68 10.57
N THR A 217 5.50 11.12 11.04
CA THR A 217 6.21 10.57 12.20
C THR A 217 5.33 10.62 13.44
N LYS A 218 4.66 11.76 13.68
CA LYS A 218 3.75 11.94 14.82
C LYS A 218 2.52 11.04 14.72
N MET A 219 1.89 10.97 13.54
CA MET A 219 0.67 10.20 13.31
C MET A 219 0.91 8.70 13.50
N PHE A 220 2.02 8.18 12.96
CA PHE A 220 2.41 6.78 13.12
C PHE A 220 3.14 6.51 14.44
N LYS A 221 3.41 7.53 15.27
CA LYS A 221 4.14 7.38 16.55
C LYS A 221 5.51 6.71 16.35
N VAL A 222 6.22 7.13 15.30
CA VAL A 222 7.56 6.63 14.97
C VAL A 222 8.56 7.23 15.94
N THR A 223 9.35 6.38 16.60
CA THR A 223 10.34 6.82 17.58
C THR A 223 11.71 7.04 16.94
N GLU A 224 12.54 7.90 17.51
CA GLU A 224 13.92 8.12 17.03
C GLU A 224 14.75 6.82 17.02
N LYS A 225 14.49 5.92 17.99
CA LYS A 225 15.13 4.60 18.05
C LYS A 225 14.77 3.69 16.87
N GLU A 226 13.58 3.82 16.30
CA GLU A 226 13.23 3.10 15.06
C GLU A 226 14.02 3.64 13.87
N LEU A 227 14.24 4.97 13.84
CA LEU A 227 14.95 5.64 12.75
C LEU A 227 16.46 5.37 12.75
N THR A 228 17.04 4.85 13.84
CA THR A 228 18.44 4.40 13.86
C THR A 228 18.64 3.05 13.18
N VAL A 229 17.60 2.22 13.10
CA VAL A 229 17.66 0.86 12.53
C VAL A 229 16.94 0.72 11.20
N GLY A 230 16.02 1.61 10.87
CA GLY A 230 15.24 1.58 9.63
C GLY A 230 14.81 2.97 9.18
N THR A 231 14.08 3.03 8.07
CA THR A 231 13.56 4.29 7.53
C THR A 231 12.15 4.59 8.06
N LEU A 232 11.71 5.85 7.91
CA LEU A 232 10.32 6.25 8.19
C LEU A 232 9.33 5.40 7.40
N LEU A 233 9.64 5.11 6.13
CA LEU A 233 8.83 4.26 5.27
C LEU A 233 8.71 2.83 5.83
N ASP A 234 9.82 2.24 6.28
CA ASP A 234 9.81 0.89 6.86
C ASP A 234 8.91 0.84 8.11
N ALA A 235 8.99 1.86 8.97
CA ALA A 235 8.18 1.97 10.17
C ALA A 235 6.67 2.16 9.87
N VAL A 236 6.34 2.91 8.83
CA VAL A 236 4.96 3.12 8.36
C VAL A 236 4.39 1.84 7.74
N VAL A 237 5.11 1.23 6.80
CA VAL A 237 4.68 0.00 6.12
C VAL A 237 4.53 -1.15 7.10
N THR A 238 5.42 -1.27 8.09
CA THR A 238 5.31 -2.29 9.15
C THR A 238 4.00 -2.14 9.92
N ARG A 239 3.62 -0.92 10.29
CA ARG A 239 2.35 -0.67 10.99
C ARG A 239 1.13 -0.98 10.11
N ILE A 240 1.20 -0.67 8.81
CA ILE A 240 0.16 -1.06 7.84
C ILE A 240 0.03 -2.58 7.77
N ALA A 241 1.15 -3.30 7.64
CA ALA A 241 1.18 -4.75 7.53
C ALA A 241 0.60 -5.44 8.77
N LEU A 242 0.94 -4.95 9.97
CA LEU A 242 0.49 -5.51 11.26
C LEU A 242 -0.93 -5.08 11.65
N LYS A 243 -1.55 -4.17 10.91
CA LYS A 243 -2.88 -3.68 11.27
C LYS A 243 -3.91 -4.81 11.13
N ASN A 244 -4.62 -5.08 12.23
CA ASN A 244 -5.67 -6.10 12.34
C ASN A 244 -5.21 -7.54 12.06
N THR A 245 -3.92 -7.84 12.22
CA THR A 245 -3.41 -9.22 12.21
C THR A 245 -3.40 -9.72 13.66
N VAL A 246 -4.52 -10.30 14.13
CA VAL A 246 -4.64 -10.98 15.44
C VAL A 246 -5.50 -12.22 15.27
#